data_AF-A0A6A6WZM2-F1
#
_entry.id   AF-A0A6A6WZM2-F1
#
_cell.length_a   1.000
_cell.length_b   1.000
_cell.length_c   1.000
_cell.angle_alpha   90.00
_cell.angle_beta   90.00
_cell.angle_gamma   90.00
#
_symmetry.space_group_name_H-M   'P 1'
#
loop_
_entity.id
_entity.type
_entity.pdbx_description
1 polymer ?
#
loop_
_entity_poly.entity_id
_entity_poly.type
_entity_poly.pdbx_seq_one_letter_code
_entity_poly.pdbx_strand_id
1 'polypeptide(L)'
;VVFIHGLSGHAIGSWAASNGKCWPRDFLGNDLATARIITFGYDAKLRGAKSTSQLSDYGTQLLLELSDLRESTEEQRRPLFLVGHSFGGTIITWVGFQS
;
A
#
# COMPACT_ATOMS: atom_id res chain seq x y z
N VAL A 1 4.76 1.32 -8.02
CA VAL A 1 3.57 1.95 -7.40
C VAL A 1 3.01 1.00 -6.36
N VAL A 2 2.77 1.49 -5.15
CA VAL A 2 2.24 0.69 -4.03
C VAL A 2 0.89 1.26 -3.60
N PHE A 3 -0.14 0.44 -3.71
CA PHE A 3 -1.50 0.78 -3.33
C PHE A 3 -1.80 0.33 -1.91
N ILE A 4 -2.21 1.26 -1.06
CA ILE A 4 -2.47 1.03 0.36
C ILE A 4 -3.96 1.27 0.60
N HIS A 5 -4.68 0.20 0.94
CA HIS A 5 -6.12 0.27 1.16
C HIS A 5 -6.47 0.97 2.48
N GLY A 6 -7.75 1.28 2.64
CA GLY A 6 -8.29 1.83 3.88
C GLY A 6 -8.77 0.75 4.85
N LEU A 7 -9.36 1.21 5.94
CA LEU A 7 -10.02 0.36 6.94
C LEU A 7 -11.19 -0.41 6.35
N SER A 8 -11.45 -1.60 6.90
CA SER A 8 -12.40 -2.56 6.34
C SER A 8 -12.15 -2.92 4.87
N GLY A 9 -11.02 -2.51 4.31
CA GLY A 9 -10.59 -2.81 2.97
C GLY A 9 -9.83 -4.13 2.91
N HIS A 10 -9.65 -4.60 1.69
CA HIS A 10 -8.83 -5.75 1.35
C HIS A 10 -7.77 -5.34 0.33
N ALA A 11 -6.56 -5.90 0.42
CA ALA A 11 -5.42 -5.58 -0.45
C ALA A 11 -5.78 -5.54 -1.94
N ILE A 12 -6.49 -6.57 -2.44
CA ILE A 12 -7.04 -6.60 -3.80
C ILE A 12 -8.49 -6.09 -3.87
N GLY A 13 -9.38 -6.57 -3.00
CA GLY A 13 -10.82 -6.28 -3.06
C GLY A 13 -11.18 -4.79 -3.00
N SER A 14 -10.37 -3.95 -2.35
CA SER A 14 -10.61 -2.49 -2.32
C SER A 14 -10.50 -1.84 -3.70
N TRP A 15 -9.83 -2.51 -4.63
CA TRP A 15 -9.58 -2.01 -6.00
C TRP A 15 -10.29 -2.86 -7.05
N ALA A 16 -11.06 -3.86 -6.64
CA ALA A 16 -11.77 -4.77 -7.52
C ALA A 16 -13.24 -4.37 -7.66
N ALA A 17 -13.71 -4.34 -8.90
CA ALA A 17 -15.13 -4.23 -9.20
C ALA A 17 -15.83 -5.58 -9.02
N SER A 18 -17.17 -5.56 -8.95
CA SER A 18 -18.00 -6.76 -8.80
C SER A 18 -17.84 -7.79 -9.92
N ASN A 19 -17.37 -7.35 -11.10
CA ASN A 19 -17.04 -8.22 -12.23
C ASN A 19 -15.65 -8.89 -12.12
N GLY A 20 -14.97 -8.76 -10.98
CA GLY A 20 -13.66 -9.36 -10.70
C GLY A 20 -12.47 -8.58 -11.28
N LYS A 21 -12.70 -7.49 -12.01
CA LYS A 21 -11.62 -6.66 -12.55
C LYS A 21 -11.03 -5.77 -11.45
N CYS A 22 -9.72 -5.90 -11.25
CA CYS A 22 -8.94 -5.12 -10.30
C CYS A 22 -8.27 -3.95 -11.03
N TRP A 23 -8.63 -2.72 -10.69
CA TRP A 23 -8.19 -1.54 -11.43
C TRP A 23 -6.66 -1.41 -11.59
N PRO A 24 -5.85 -1.45 -10.51
CA PRO A 24 -4.40 -1.36 -10.60
C PRO A 24 -3.76 -2.48 -11.42
N ARG A 25 -4.32 -3.69 -11.36
CA ARG A 25 -3.76 -4.86 -12.04
C ARG A 25 -4.16 -4.92 -13.51
N ASP A 26 -5.45 -4.74 -13.79
CA ASP A 26 -6.05 -5.09 -15.09
C ASP A 26 -6.10 -3.90 -16.05
N PHE A 27 -5.92 -2.66 -15.56
CA PHE A 27 -5.96 -1.45 -16.39
C PHE A 27 -4.68 -0.61 -16.22
N LEU A 28 -4.36 -0.18 -15.00
CA LEU A 28 -3.21 0.69 -14.77
C LEU A 28 -1.87 0.05 -15.18
N GLY A 29 -1.75 -1.27 -15.05
CA GLY A 29 -0.57 -2.00 -15.52
C GLY A 29 -0.31 -1.84 -17.01
N ASN A 30 -1.36 -1.66 -17.83
CA ASN A 30 -1.21 -1.43 -19.27
C ASN A 30 -0.76 0.01 -19.56
N ASP A 31 -1.28 0.99 -18.81
CA ASP A 31 -0.90 2.39 -18.96
C ASP A 31 0.53 2.65 -18.48
N LEU A 32 1.00 1.88 -17.50
CA LEU A 32 2.32 1.99 -16.89
C LEU A 32 3.15 0.72 -17.09
N ALA A 33 3.38 0.32 -18.35
CA ALA A 33 3.99 -0.96 -18.72
C ALA A 33 5.38 -1.24 -18.08
N THR A 34 6.13 -0.20 -17.68
CA THR A 34 7.45 -0.35 -17.04
C THR A 34 7.39 -0.31 -15.52
N ALA A 35 6.23 -0.02 -14.93
CA ALA A 35 6.07 0.13 -13.50
C ALA A 35 5.66 -1.19 -12.84
N ARG A 36 6.34 -1.54 -11.75
CA ARG A 36 5.89 -2.60 -10.84
C ARG A 36 4.71 -2.07 -10.01
N ILE A 37 3.55 -2.71 -10.14
CA ILE A 37 2.33 -2.37 -9.39
C ILE A 37 2.09 -3.44 -8.32
N ILE A 38 1.96 -3.03 -7.06
CA ILE A 38 1.70 -3.92 -5.93
C ILE A 38 0.67 -3.28 -4.99
N THR A 39 0.02 -4.11 -4.18
CA THR A 39 -0.90 -3.70 -3.12
C THR A 39 -0.32 -4.10 -1.77
N PHE A 40 -0.31 -3.19 -0.80
CA PHE A 40 0.04 -3.49 0.57
C PHE A 40 -1.21 -3.91 1.36
N GLY A 41 -1.13 -5.05 2.02
CA GLY A 41 -2.22 -5.63 2.81
C GLY A 41 -1.89 -5.62 4.30
N TYR A 42 -2.81 -5.10 5.12
CA TYR A 42 -2.70 -5.12 6.58
C TYR A 42 -4.04 -5.54 7.21
N ASP A 43 -4.05 -5.96 8.49
CA ASP A 43 -5.30 -6.29 9.20
C ASP A 43 -6.15 -5.03 9.41
N ALA A 44 -6.99 -4.74 8.43
CA ALA A 44 -7.85 -3.56 8.41
C ALA A 44 -9.19 -3.75 9.15
N LYS A 45 -9.36 -4.85 9.91
CA LYS A 45 -10.59 -5.07 10.69
C LYS A 45 -10.77 -3.95 11.71
N LEU A 46 -11.99 -3.40 11.77
CA LEU A 46 -12.37 -2.38 12.76
C LEU A 46 -12.48 -3.00 14.16
N ARG A 47 -11.35 -3.13 14.85
CA ARG A 47 -11.29 -3.55 16.25
C ARG A 47 -11.24 -2.32 17.16
N GLY A 48 -12.41 -1.82 17.56
CA GLY A 48 -12.54 -0.79 18.62
C GLY A 48 -11.90 0.58 18.31
N ALA A 49 -11.61 1.34 19.37
CA ALA A 49 -10.91 2.63 19.27
C ALA A 49 -9.48 2.41 18.76
N LYS A 50 -9.15 3.06 17.64
CA LYS A 50 -7.84 2.91 17.00
C LYS A 50 -6.80 3.68 17.79
N SER A 51 -5.83 2.97 18.31
CA SER A 51 -4.68 3.57 18.99
C SER A 51 -3.66 4.06 17.98
N THR A 52 -2.87 5.06 18.40
CA THR A 52 -1.64 5.46 17.71
C THR A 52 -0.68 4.28 17.50
N SER A 53 -0.71 3.28 18.39
CA SER A 53 0.12 2.07 18.28
C SER A 53 -0.20 1.23 17.04
N GLN A 54 -1.49 1.07 16.70
CA GLN A 54 -1.86 0.32 15.49
C GLN A 54 -1.37 1.01 14.21
N LEU A 55 -1.42 2.35 14.19
CA LEU A 55 -0.90 3.14 13.06
C LEU A 55 0.62 2.95 12.90
N SER A 56 1.39 2.99 14.00
CA SER A 56 2.83 2.74 13.96
C SER A 56 3.17 1.32 13.55
N ASP A 57 2.37 0.34 13.98
CA ASP A 57 2.57 -1.07 13.60
C ASP A 57 2.41 -1.25 12.08
N TYR A 58 1.32 -0.72 11.49
CA TYR A 58 1.11 -0.80 10.04
C TYR A 58 2.16 -0.03 9.24
N GLY A 59 2.58 1.14 9.73
CA GLY A 59 3.63 1.93 9.08
C GLY A 59 4.99 1.22 9.13
N THR A 60 5.33 0.62 10.26
CA THR A 60 6.55 -0.18 10.41
C THR A 60 6.52 -1.41 9.50
N GLN A 61 5.40 -2.12 9.44
CA GLN A 61 5.23 -3.25 8.53
C GLN A 61 5.41 -2.83 7.07
N LEU A 62 4.81 -1.71 6.65
CA LEU A 62 4.99 -1.17 5.30
C LEU A 62 6.45 -0.87 4.99
N LEU A 63 7.18 -0.25 5.93
CA LEU A 63 8.61 0.05 5.77
C LEU A 63 9.46 -1.21 5.63
N LEU A 64 9.21 -2.22 6.45
CA LEU A 64 9.93 -3.50 6.39
C LEU A 64 9.69 -4.20 5.05
N GLU A 65 8.44 -4.37 4.64
CA GLU A 65 8.12 -5.00 3.34
C GLU A 65 8.68 -4.21 2.15
N LEU A 66 8.71 -2.88 2.22
CA LEU A 66 9.34 -2.05 1.19
C LEU A 66 10.86 -2.20 1.14
N SER A 67 11.50 -2.36 2.31
CA SER A 67 12.94 -2.62 2.41
C SER A 67 13.29 -3.95 1.78
N ASP A 68 12.53 -5.00 2.10
CA ASP A 68 12.72 -6.35 1.54
C ASP A 68 12.50 -6.38 0.02
N LEU A 69 11.54 -5.60 -0.49
CA LEU A 69 11.27 -5.48 -1.94
C LEU A 69 12.29 -4.61 -2.70
N ARG A 70 13.23 -3.99 -1.99
CA ARG A 70 14.20 -3.02 -2.53
C ARG A 70 15.59 -3.25 -1.95
N GLU A 71 15.99 -4.51 -1.83
CA GLU A 71 17.32 -4.87 -1.32
C GLU A 71 18.44 -4.48 -2.29
N SER A 72 18.21 -4.59 -3.60
CA SER A 72 19.25 -4.31 -4.59
C SER A 72 19.40 -2.81 -4.89
N THR A 73 20.61 -2.38 -5.26
CA THR A 73 20.88 -0.98 -5.62
C THR A 73 19.99 -0.48 -6.77
N GLU A 74 19.70 -1.34 -7.75
CA GLU A 74 18.82 -1.01 -8.87
C GLU A 74 17.37 -0.79 -8.41
N GLU A 75 16.88 -1.60 -7.47
CA GLU A 75 15.55 -1.41 -6.90
C GLU A 75 15.47 -0.16 -6.04
N GLN A 76 16.51 0.15 -5.25
CA GLN A 76 16.59 1.36 -4.44
C GLN A 76 16.58 2.64 -5.29
N ARG A 77 17.19 2.61 -6.48
CA ARG A 77 17.18 3.74 -7.43
C ARG A 77 15.84 3.92 -8.16
N ARG A 78 15.03 2.85 -8.26
CA ARG A 78 13.74 2.91 -8.97
C ARG A 78 12.75 3.83 -8.23
N PRO A 79 12.14 4.84 -8.86
CA PRO A 79 11.17 5.72 -8.20
C PRO A 79 10.04 4.95 -7.48
N LEU A 80 9.70 5.41 -6.27
CA LEU A 80 8.62 4.85 -5.46
C LEU A 80 7.43 5.82 -5.43
N PHE A 81 6.26 5.32 -5.82
CA PHE A 81 5.00 6.05 -5.77
C PHE A 81 4.04 5.31 -4.83
N LEU A 82 3.51 6.00 -3.83
CA LEU A 82 2.56 5.48 -2.86
C LEU A 82 1.17 6.06 -3.13
N VAL A 83 0.15 5.21 -3.18
CA VAL A 83 -1.25 5.62 -3.38
C VAL A 83 -2.07 5.10 -2.21
N GLY A 84 -2.50 6.02 -1.35
CA GLY A 84 -3.29 5.69 -0.16
C GLY A 84 -4.76 6.01 -0.35
N HIS A 85 -5.63 5.06 -0.04
CA HIS A 85 -7.07 5.31 0.07
C HIS A 85 -7.49 5.45 1.54
N SER A 86 -8.17 6.56 1.87
CA SER A 86 -8.67 6.82 3.23
C SER A 86 -7.56 6.65 4.30
N PHE A 87 -7.72 5.75 5.27
CA PHE A 87 -6.73 5.47 6.31
C PHE A 87 -5.37 5.02 5.76
N GLY A 88 -5.32 4.43 4.56
CA GLY A 88 -4.07 4.14 3.88
C GLY A 88 -3.23 5.40 3.62
N GLY A 89 -3.88 6.56 3.42
CA GLY A 89 -3.21 7.85 3.36
C GLY A 89 -2.57 8.25 4.69
N THR A 90 -3.23 7.98 5.82
CA THR A 90 -2.67 8.24 7.15
C THR A 90 -1.43 7.40 7.43
N ILE A 91 -1.42 6.13 6.99
CA ILE A 91 -0.23 5.26 7.08
C ILE A 91 0.93 5.88 6.28
N ILE A 92 0.67 6.33 5.04
CA ILE A 92 1.69 7.00 4.21
C ILE A 92 2.23 8.25 4.91
N THR A 93 1.34 9.09 5.45
CA THR A 93 1.74 10.30 6.18
C THR A 93 2.63 9.95 7.38
N TRP A 94 2.27 8.93 8.17
CA TRP A 94 3.09 8.50 9.30
C TRP A 94 4.49 8.06 8.87
N VAL A 95 4.58 7.24 7.82
CA VAL A 95 5.87 6.77 7.28
C VAL A 95 6.71 7.94 6.78
N GLY A 96 6.11 8.91 6.07
CA GLY A 96 6.82 10.07 5.56
C GLY A 96 7.34 11.04 6.64
N PHE A 97 6.82 10.96 7.87
CA PHE A 97 7.37 11.71 9.01
C PHE A 97 8.51 10.99 9.72
N GLN A 98 8.78 9.72 9.41
CA GLN A 98 9.86 8.92 10.01
C GLN A 98 11.09 8.77 9.09
N SER A 99 10.97 9.09 7.80
CA SER A 99 12.04 9.04 6.78
C SER A 99 12.72 10.39 6.59
#